data_AF-A0A527ZDX1-F1
#
_entry.id   AF-A0A527ZDX1-F1
#
_cell.length_a   1.000
_cell.length_b   1.000
_cell.length_c   1.000
_cell.angle_alpha   90.00
_cell.angle_beta   90.00
_cell.angle_gamma   90.00
#
_symmetry.space_group_name_H-M   'P 1'
#
loop_
_entity.id
_entity.type
_entity.pdbx_description
1 polymer ?
#
loop_
_entity_poly.entity_id
_entity_poly.type
_entity_poly.pdbx_seq_one_letter_code
_entity_poly.pdbx_strand_id
1 'polypeptide(L)' 'ERAVAAMIALAQEHLAAFESGASALPVSLRPAFLPLALSRAYLGKIESSRQSPLNGAARLSPWRRHWLLLRRATRGWPDV' A
#
# COMPACT_ATOMS: atom_id res chain seq x y z
N GLU A 1 14.43 -15.17 -5.68
CA GLU A 1 13.18 -15.12 -6.47
C GLU A 1 13.11 -13.82 -7.29
N ARG A 2 13.64 -13.81 -8.52
CA ARG A 2 13.68 -12.57 -9.35
C ARG A 2 12.28 -12.10 -9.78
N ALA A 3 11.38 -13.04 -10.07
CA ALA A 3 10.01 -12.72 -10.48
C ALA A 3 9.23 -12.00 -9.37
N VAL A 4 9.34 -12.45 -8.11
CA VAL A 4 8.68 -11.81 -6.96
C VAL A 4 9.19 -10.38 -6.78
N ALA A 5 10.50 -10.16 -6.84
CA ALA A 5 11.07 -8.82 -6.76
C ALA A 5 10.57 -7.90 -7.88
N ALA A 6 10.45 -8.40 -9.11
CA ALA A 6 9.89 -7.65 -10.24
C ALA A 6 8.42 -7.29 -10.02
N MET A 7 7.62 -8.22 -9.48
CA MET A 7 6.20 -7.96 -9.17
C MET A 7 6.04 -6.94 -8.03
N ILE A 8 6.92 -6.95 -7.03
CA ILE A 8 6.94 -5.94 -5.97
C ILE A 8 7.29 -4.57 -6.55
N ALA A 9 8.32 -4.49 -7.39
CA ALA A 9 8.72 -3.24 -8.04
C ALA A 9 7.58 -2.67 -8.91
N LEU A 10 6.92 -3.51 -9.71
CA LEU A 10 5.76 -3.14 -10.52
C LEU A 10 4.62 -2.59 -9.64
N ALA A 11 4.31 -3.26 -8.53
CA ALA A 11 3.29 -2.78 -7.60
C ALA A 11 3.66 -1.45 -6.92
N GLN A 12 4.93 -1.23 -6.61
CA GLN A 12 5.43 0.03 -6.06
C GLN A 12 5.32 1.17 -7.09
N GLU A 13 5.64 0.91 -8.36
CA GLU A 13 5.51 1.86 -9.46
C GLU A 13 4.05 2.32 -9.63
N HIS A 14 3.10 1.37 -9.73
CA HIS A 14 1.68 1.71 -9.84
C HIS A 14 1.15 2.44 -8.61
N LEU A 15 1.63 2.12 -7.40
CA LEU A 15 1.24 2.83 -6.19
C LEU A 15 1.74 4.28 -6.21
N ALA A 16 2.98 4.50 -6.65
CA ALA A 16 3.54 5.85 -6.80
C ALA A 16 2.77 6.66 -7.86
N ALA A 17 2.44 6.05 -8.99
CA ALA A 17 1.62 6.68 -10.02
C ALA A 17 0.24 7.09 -9.48
N PHE A 18 -0.43 6.22 -8.73
CA PHE A 18 -1.68 6.56 -8.06
C PHE A 18 -1.52 7.74 -7.08
N GLU A 19 -0.48 7.72 -6.22
CA GLU A 19 -0.23 8.78 -5.25
C GLU A 19 0.01 10.14 -5.90
N SER A 20 0.70 10.19 -7.04
CA SER A 20 0.91 11.42 -7.81
C SER A 20 -0.39 12.05 -8.33
N GLY A 21 -1.41 11.23 -8.62
CA GLY A 21 -2.72 11.69 -9.10
C GLY A 21 -3.79 11.78 -8.02
N ALA A 22 -3.49 11.38 -6.78
CA ALA A 22 -4.50 11.21 -5.74
C ALA A 22 -5.11 12.55 -5.26
N SER A 23 -4.38 13.65 -5.45
CA SER A 23 -4.83 15.02 -5.18
C SER A 23 -6.05 15.42 -6.03
N ALA A 24 -6.08 14.94 -7.28
CA ALA A 24 -7.15 15.21 -8.24
C ALA A 24 -8.43 14.39 -7.99
N LEU A 25 -8.42 13.45 -7.02
CA LEU A 25 -9.59 12.65 -6.69
C LEU A 25 -10.70 13.51 -6.05
N PRO A 26 -11.93 13.47 -6.59
CA PRO A 26 -13.11 14.02 -5.94
C PRO A 26 -13.21 13.51 -4.50
N VAL A 27 -13.60 14.40 -3.57
CA VAL A 27 -13.71 14.07 -2.14
C VAL A 27 -14.58 12.84 -1.90
N SER A 28 -15.67 12.69 -2.66
CA SER A 28 -16.58 11.55 -2.59
C SER A 28 -15.93 10.21 -2.97
N LEU A 29 -14.89 10.21 -3.79
CA LEU A 29 -14.20 8.99 -4.24
C LEU A 29 -13.02 8.60 -3.34
N ARG A 30 -12.48 9.53 -2.54
CA ARG A 30 -11.33 9.26 -1.65
C ARG A 30 -11.51 8.05 -0.72
N PRO A 31 -12.70 7.77 -0.13
CA PRO A 31 -12.91 6.58 0.70
C PRO A 31 -12.79 5.26 -0.06
N ALA A 32 -13.17 5.22 -1.34
CA ALA A 32 -13.11 4.01 -2.17
C ALA A 32 -11.67 3.51 -2.34
N PHE A 33 -10.70 4.43 -2.28
CA PHE A 33 -9.27 4.12 -2.39
C PHE A 33 -8.57 3.94 -1.04
N LEU A 34 -9.28 4.08 0.09
CA LEU A 34 -8.69 3.95 1.42
C LEU A 34 -7.93 2.64 1.65
N PRO A 35 -8.37 1.46 1.12
CA PRO A 35 -7.61 0.22 1.24
C PRO A 35 -6.18 0.30 0.69
N LEU A 36 -5.88 1.18 -0.28
CA LEU A 36 -4.54 1.36 -0.85
C LEU A 36 -3.52 1.91 0.16
N ALA A 37 -3.99 2.51 1.26
CA ALA A 37 -3.11 2.97 2.35
C ALA A 37 -2.28 1.84 2.97
N LEU A 38 -2.74 0.59 2.82
CA LEU A 38 -2.05 -0.60 3.33
C LEU A 38 -0.99 -1.13 2.36
N SER A 39 -1.12 -0.86 1.07
CA SER A 39 -0.32 -1.48 0.01
C SER A 39 1.18 -1.32 0.23
N ARG A 40 1.66 -0.08 0.51
CA ARG A 40 3.08 0.16 0.79
C ARG A 40 3.59 -0.64 1.98
N ALA A 41 2.79 -0.77 3.04
CA ALA A 41 3.18 -1.51 4.24
C ALA A 41 3.22 -3.04 3.99
N TYR A 42 2.31 -3.56 3.16
CA TYR A 42 2.34 -4.96 2.74
C TYR A 42 3.53 -5.26 1.82
N LEU A 43 3.76 -4.43 0.80
CA LEU A 43 4.89 -4.57 -0.13
C LEU A 43 6.22 -4.55 0.60
N GLY A 44 6.44 -3.57 1.50
CA GLY A 44 7.66 -3.54 2.31
C GLY A 44 7.79 -4.72 3.28
N LYS A 45 6.67 -5.28 3.76
CA LYS A 45 6.70 -6.50 4.58
C LYS A 45 7.07 -7.75 3.76
N ILE A 46 6.55 -7.86 2.55
CA ILE A 46 6.86 -8.95 1.61
C ILE A 46 8.34 -8.87 1.22
N GLU A 47 8.84 -7.67 0.94
CA GLU A 47 10.24 -7.43 0.57
C GLU A 47 11.23 -7.74 1.72
N SER A 48 10.85 -7.43 2.97
CA SER A 48 11.70 -7.66 4.15
C SER A 48 11.56 -9.05 4.77
N SER A 49 10.57 -9.87 4.38
CA SER A 49 10.40 -11.20 4.94
C SER A 49 11.43 -12.18 4.40
N ARG A 50 12.12 -12.89 5.30
CA ARG A 50 13.04 -13.99 4.94
C ARG A 50 12.31 -15.26 4.47
N GLN A 51 11.01 -15.37 4.71
CA GLN A 51 10.17 -16.46 4.20
C GLN A 51 9.71 -16.16 2.78
N SER A 52 9.67 -17.19 1.93
CA SER A 52 9.13 -17.03 0.57
C SER A 52 7.69 -16.54 0.65
N PRO A 53 7.35 -15.44 -0.05
CA PRO A 53 5.98 -14.93 -0.09
C PRO A 53 5.02 -15.85 -0.84
N LEU A 54 5.52 -16.89 -1.50
CA LEU A 54 4.71 -17.95 -2.10
C LEU A 54 4.14 -18.92 -1.05
N ASN A 55 4.73 -18.97 0.15
CA ASN A 55 4.36 -19.92 1.21
C ASN A 55 3.35 -19.35 2.22
N GLY A 56 2.90 -18.10 2.05
CA GLY A 56 1.89 -17.52 2.92
C GLY A 56 1.73 -16.02 2.76
N ALA A 57 0.55 -15.51 3.10
CA ALA A 57 0.25 -14.08 3.04
C ALA A 57 1.03 -13.30 4.12
N ALA A 58 1.67 -12.20 3.71
CA ALA A 58 2.28 -11.27 4.66
C ALA A 58 1.22 -10.72 5.62
N ARG A 59 1.40 -10.89 6.94
CA ARG A 59 0.42 -10.42 7.93
C ARG A 59 0.85 -9.10 8.57
N LEU A 60 0.15 -8.01 8.31
CA LEU A 60 0.31 -6.80 9.13
C LEU A 60 -0.39 -6.98 10.49
N SER A 61 0.20 -6.39 11.54
CA SER A 61 -0.47 -6.26 12.85
C SER A 61 -1.85 -5.61 12.66
N PRO A 62 -2.91 -6.12 13.31
CA PRO A 62 -4.23 -5.48 13.28
C PRO A 62 -4.18 -4.00 13.68
N TRP A 63 -3.43 -3.66 14.73
CA TRP A 63 -3.25 -2.27 15.16
C TRP A 63 -2.60 -1.40 14.08
N ARG A 64 -1.53 -1.90 13.45
CA ARG A 64 -0.85 -1.17 12.36
C ARG A 64 -1.79 -0.94 11.17
N ARG A 65 -2.64 -1.91 10.82
CA ARG A 65 -3.63 -1.77 9.75
C ARG A 65 -4.64 -0.67 10.05
N HIS A 66 -5.30 -0.73 11.20
CA HIS A 66 -6.29 0.28 11.59
C HIS A 66 -5.67 1.68 11.70
N TRP A 67 -4.46 1.78 12.24
CA TRP A 67 -3.73 3.04 12.34
C TRP A 67 -3.44 3.65 10.96
N LEU A 68 -2.97 2.84 9.99
CA LEU A 68 -2.68 3.32 8.63
C LEU A 68 -3.96 3.81 7.93
N LEU A 69 -5.06 3.08 8.06
CA LEU A 69 -6.36 3.47 7.51
C LEU A 69 -6.86 4.78 8.15
N LEU A 70 -6.84 4.88 9.48
CA LEU A 70 -7.27 6.08 10.20
C LEU A 70 -6.41 7.29 9.82
N ARG A 71 -5.08 7.14 9.79
CA ARG A 71 -4.16 8.20 9.38
C ARG A 71 -4.47 8.69 7.97
N ARG A 72 -4.81 7.77 7.05
CA ARG A 72 -5.12 8.15 5.66
C ARG A 72 -6.50 8.80 5.52
N ALA A 73 -7.50 8.29 6.25
CA ALA A 73 -8.84 8.89 6.26
C ALA A 73 -8.83 10.31 6.83
N THR A 74 -7.99 10.58 7.84
CA THR A 74 -7.90 11.89 8.50
C THR A 74 -7.02 12.90 7.77
N ARG A 75 -5.91 12.46 7.18
CA ARG A 75 -4.94 13.36 6.52
C ARG A 75 -5.13 13.50 5.01
N GLY A 76 -5.99 12.68 4.40
CA GLY A 76 -6.13 12.63 2.94
C GLY A 76 -4.90 12.03 2.25
N TRP A 77 -4.87 12.08 0.91
CA TRP A 77 -3.75 11.63 0.08
C TRP A 77 -2.66 12.72 0.04
N PRO A 78 -1.35 12.42 0.13
CA PRO A 78 -0.35 13.46 0.05
C PRO A 78 -0.33 13.99 -1.38
N ASP A 79 -0.09 15.28 -1.51
CA ASP A 79 0.38 15.85 -2.76
C ASP A 79 1.90 15.63 -2.71
N VAL A 80 2.41 14.72 -3.55
CA VAL A 80 3.86 14.43 -3.62
C VAL A 80 4.58 15.64 -4.19
#